data_AF-A0A9X5X6I0-F1
#
_entry.id   AF-A0A9X5X6I0-F1
#
_cell.length_a   1.000
_cell.length_b   1.000
_cell.length_c   1.000
_cell.angle_alpha   90.00
_cell.angle_beta   90.00
_cell.angle_gamma   90.00
#
_symmetry.space_group_name_H-M   'P 1'
#
loop_
_entity.id
_entity.type
_entity.pdbx_description
1 polymer ?
#
loop_
_entity_poly.entity_id
_entity_poly.type
_entity_poly.pdbx_seq_one_letter_code
_entity_poly.pdbx_strand_id
1 'polypeptide(L)'
;TDEPDVLLFGHTRLHHRRSWHGAAAELIAQQGRESFAPIDLPELFGAPAYSWDRLFRRDMWIRQHLSFPDGLYEEVSAVHRAMLAADRIGVLRWNCVQIRRRLTQHPADAPGGTHFDVFARYEESFGLLQERTALDALAPFLFTRMIRHYLFLLNLEGCLSRAERPQFFQRASEHYRRFLPDGYERPDGREGVKFQLVASGMYSAFEAARLPQLARGFVSRGATVRGG
;
A
#
# COMPACT_ATOMS: atom_id res chain seq x y z
N THR A 1 -19.76 15.82 20.71
CA THR A 1 -18.49 15.54 19.99
C THR A 1 -18.60 14.11 19.54
N ASP A 2 -18.87 13.88 18.26
CA ASP A 2 -19.02 12.51 17.78
C ASP A 2 -17.67 11.81 17.77
N GLU A 3 -17.54 10.76 18.56
CA GLU A 3 -16.33 9.96 18.66
C GLU A 3 -16.16 9.14 17.37
N PRO A 4 -15.01 9.24 16.69
CA PRO A 4 -14.80 8.51 15.45
C PRO A 4 -14.62 7.01 15.71
N ASP A 5 -15.05 6.20 14.75
CA ASP A 5 -14.79 4.76 14.71
C ASP A 5 -13.33 4.46 14.38
N VAL A 6 -12.75 5.29 13.51
CA VAL A 6 -11.34 5.22 13.11
C VAL A 6 -10.74 6.61 13.24
N LEU A 7 -9.66 6.73 14.02
CA LEU A 7 -8.88 7.96 14.11
C LEU A 7 -7.57 7.78 13.35
N LEU A 8 -7.44 8.44 12.20
CA LEU A 8 -6.20 8.46 11.42
C LEU A 8 -5.22 9.49 11.99
N PHE A 9 -3.93 9.19 11.94
CA PHE A 9 -2.88 10.14 12.31
C PHE A 9 -1.65 10.02 11.42
N GLY A 10 -0.85 11.07 11.40
CA GLY A 10 0.37 11.13 10.61
C GLY A 10 1.47 10.21 11.14
N HIS A 11 2.41 9.90 10.27
CA HIS A 11 3.65 9.25 10.66
C HIS A 11 4.83 9.78 9.84
N THR A 12 6.03 9.52 10.35
CA THR A 12 7.29 9.84 9.67
C THR A 12 8.15 8.60 9.50
N ARG A 13 8.99 8.59 8.47
CA ARG A 13 10.03 7.58 8.27
C ARG A 13 11.39 8.26 8.38
N LEU A 14 12.20 7.84 9.35
CA LEU A 14 13.57 8.31 9.57
C LEU A 14 14.57 7.28 9.03
N HIS A 15 15.44 7.73 8.11
CA HIS A 15 16.53 6.92 7.56
C HIS A 15 17.71 7.81 7.16
N HIS A 16 18.94 7.42 7.54
CA HIS A 16 20.16 8.22 7.36
C HIS A 16 20.00 9.72 7.73
N ARG A 17 19.40 9.98 8.90
CA ARG A 17 19.11 11.33 9.44
C ARG A 17 18.13 12.19 8.61
N ARG A 18 17.54 11.63 7.56
CA ARG A 18 16.48 12.27 6.77
C ARG A 18 15.12 11.73 7.19
N SER A 19 14.14 12.63 7.27
CA SER A 19 12.76 12.31 7.62
C SER A 19 11.86 12.54 6.42
N TRP A 20 10.98 11.60 6.15
CA TRP A 20 9.93 11.71 5.12
C TRP A 20 8.57 11.49 5.78
N HIS A 21 7.57 12.24 5.32
CA HIS A 21 6.20 12.05 5.77
C HIS A 21 5.59 10.78 5.18
N GLY A 22 4.59 10.24 5.89
CA GLY A 22 3.79 9.11 5.42
C GLY A 22 3.02 9.44 4.14
N ALA A 23 2.61 8.40 3.40
CA ALA A 23 1.97 8.55 2.10
C ALA A 23 0.63 9.31 2.15
N ALA A 24 -0.09 9.25 3.27
CA ALA A 24 -1.35 9.98 3.47
C ALA A 24 -1.17 11.37 4.10
N ALA A 25 0.06 11.85 4.31
CA ALA A 25 0.31 13.06 5.11
C ALA A 25 -0.36 14.31 4.54
N GLU A 26 -0.41 14.45 3.22
CA GLU A 26 -1.08 15.58 2.57
C GLU A 26 -2.60 15.52 2.75
N LEU A 27 -3.21 14.35 2.55
CA LEU A 27 -4.65 14.13 2.80
C LEU A 27 -5.02 14.45 4.25
N ILE A 28 -4.24 13.94 5.21
CA ILE A 28 -4.41 14.22 6.64
C ILE A 28 -4.25 15.72 6.93
N ALA A 29 -3.27 16.38 6.31
CA ALA A 29 -3.02 17.79 6.52
C ALA A 29 -4.18 18.67 6.01
N GLN A 30 -4.99 18.22 5.07
CA GLN A 30 -6.12 18.99 4.54
C GLN A 30 -7.40 18.83 5.37
N GLN A 31 -7.47 17.87 6.29
CA GLN A 31 -8.69 17.59 7.05
C GLN A 31 -8.94 18.56 8.21
N GLY A 32 -10.22 18.77 8.50
CA GLY A 32 -10.71 19.54 9.65
C GLY A 32 -10.79 18.72 10.94
N ARG A 33 -11.46 19.28 11.94
CA ARG A 33 -11.77 18.58 13.21
C ARG A 33 -13.02 17.69 13.10
N GLU A 34 -13.81 17.88 12.05
CA GLU A 34 -15.03 17.14 11.80
C GLU A 34 -14.69 15.76 11.23
N SER A 35 -15.39 14.75 11.72
CA SER A 35 -15.31 13.41 11.16
C SER A 35 -16.17 13.33 9.89
N PHE A 36 -15.78 12.45 8.97
CA PHE A 36 -16.46 12.24 7.69
C PHE A 36 -16.75 10.76 7.47
N ALA A 37 -17.67 10.43 6.55
CA ALA A 37 -17.88 9.05 6.16
C ALA A 37 -16.72 8.58 5.28
N PRO A 38 -16.33 7.30 5.30
CA PRO A 38 -15.21 6.79 4.51
C PRO A 38 -15.27 7.11 3.01
N ILE A 39 -16.49 7.19 2.46
CA ILE A 39 -16.74 7.50 1.05
C ILE A 39 -16.54 8.98 0.69
N ASP A 40 -16.58 9.88 1.67
CA ASP A 40 -16.40 11.31 1.45
C ASP A 40 -14.93 11.67 1.17
N LEU A 41 -13.99 10.74 1.46
CA LEU A 41 -12.56 10.89 1.18
C LEU A 41 -11.97 9.60 0.59
N PRO A 42 -12.37 9.23 -0.63
CA PRO A 42 -12.01 7.96 -1.26
C PRO A 42 -10.50 7.80 -1.48
N GLU A 43 -9.75 8.91 -1.56
CA GLU A 43 -8.30 8.97 -1.69
C GLU A 43 -7.56 8.21 -0.58
N LEU A 44 -8.17 8.05 0.61
CA LEU A 44 -7.58 7.29 1.71
C LEU A 44 -7.34 5.82 1.35
N PHE A 45 -8.17 5.23 0.49
CA PHE A 45 -7.97 3.86 -0.01
C PHE A 45 -6.79 3.75 -0.99
N GLY A 46 -6.28 4.89 -1.46
CA GLY A 46 -5.05 5.00 -2.24
C GLY A 46 -3.77 4.90 -1.37
N ALA A 47 -3.90 5.10 -0.06
CA ALA A 47 -2.79 5.07 0.89
C ALA A 47 -2.50 3.64 1.39
N PRO A 48 -1.29 3.36 1.90
CA PRO A 48 -1.02 2.13 2.63
C PRO A 48 -2.00 1.91 3.80
N ALA A 49 -2.58 0.72 3.83
CA ALA A 49 -3.52 0.28 4.84
C ALA A 49 -2.78 -0.20 6.09
N TYR A 50 -2.05 0.72 6.75
CA TYR A 50 -1.29 0.37 7.94
C TYR A 50 -2.20 0.28 9.17
N SER A 51 -2.08 -0.77 9.96
CA SER A 51 -2.84 -0.88 11.20
C SER A 51 -2.37 0.12 12.29
N TRP A 52 -1.09 0.51 12.24
CA TRP A 52 -0.43 1.31 13.28
C TRP A 52 -0.48 2.82 13.03
N ASP A 53 -0.96 3.31 11.88
CA ASP A 53 -1.14 4.76 11.62
C ASP A 53 -2.56 5.26 11.95
N ARG A 54 -3.30 4.45 12.72
CA ARG A 54 -4.68 4.71 13.10
C ARG A 54 -5.05 4.03 14.42
N LEU A 55 -6.06 4.57 15.09
CA LEU A 55 -6.76 3.91 16.20
C LEU A 55 -8.12 3.41 15.72
N PHE A 56 -8.51 2.23 16.21
CA PHE A 56 -9.84 1.66 15.98
C PHE A 56 -10.64 1.69 17.27
N ARG A 57 -11.91 2.11 17.18
CA ARG A 57 -12.84 1.99 18.29
C ARG A 57 -13.07 0.51 18.60
N ARG A 58 -12.74 0.09 19.82
CA ARG A 58 -12.82 -1.30 20.27
C ARG A 58 -14.20 -1.92 20.04
N ASP A 59 -15.26 -1.18 20.38
CA ASP A 59 -16.63 -1.70 20.27
C ASP A 59 -17.05 -1.91 18.81
N MET A 60 -16.58 -1.07 17.88
CA MET A 60 -16.74 -1.32 16.44
C MET A 60 -15.97 -2.58 16.04
N TRP A 61 -14.70 -2.70 16.44
CA TRP A 61 -13.85 -3.83 16.09
C TRP A 61 -14.49 -5.18 16.48
N ILE A 62 -15.01 -5.27 17.70
CA ILE A 62 -15.67 -6.47 18.22
C ILE A 62 -16.99 -6.73 17.49
N ARG A 63 -17.86 -5.71 17.37
CA ARG A 63 -19.19 -5.85 16.75
C ARG A 63 -19.13 -6.22 15.27
N GLN A 64 -18.10 -5.78 14.56
CA GLN A 64 -17.86 -6.09 13.15
C GLN A 64 -17.04 -7.38 12.96
N HIS A 65 -16.73 -8.09 14.05
CA HIS A 65 -15.93 -9.32 14.04
C HIS A 65 -14.62 -9.18 13.25
N LEU A 66 -13.93 -8.05 13.45
CA LEU A 66 -12.67 -7.78 12.75
C LEU A 66 -11.54 -8.63 13.33
N SER A 67 -10.69 -9.12 12.45
CA SER A 67 -9.49 -9.89 12.79
C SER A 67 -8.44 -9.72 11.70
N PHE A 68 -7.19 -9.98 12.05
CA PHE A 68 -6.11 -10.13 11.06
C PHE A 68 -6.12 -11.57 10.54
N PRO A 69 -6.12 -11.79 9.21
CA PRO A 69 -5.95 -13.13 8.66
C PRO A 69 -4.52 -13.65 8.84
N ASP A 70 -4.32 -14.96 8.74
CA ASP A 70 -2.99 -15.56 8.75
C ASP A 70 -2.19 -15.20 7.48
N GLY A 71 -0.86 -15.31 7.55
CA GLY A 71 0.06 -15.02 6.44
C GLY A 71 0.55 -13.58 6.42
N LEU A 72 1.19 -13.17 5.32
CA LEU A 72 1.71 -11.81 5.18
C LEU A 72 0.63 -10.81 4.74
N TYR A 73 0.87 -9.53 5.03
CA TYR A 73 0.02 -8.40 4.61
C TYR A 73 -1.39 -8.46 5.17
N GLU A 74 -1.53 -9.13 6.31
CA GLU A 74 -2.77 -9.31 7.06
C GLU A 74 -3.50 -7.99 7.33
N GLU A 75 -2.74 -6.91 7.52
CA GLU A 75 -3.32 -5.59 7.74
C GLU A 75 -4.11 -5.05 6.55
N VAL A 76 -3.79 -5.45 5.31
CA VAL A 76 -4.43 -4.86 4.10
C VAL A 76 -5.94 -5.06 4.12
N SER A 77 -6.43 -6.29 4.24
CA SER A 77 -7.86 -6.56 4.24
C SER A 77 -8.53 -6.20 5.56
N ALA A 78 -7.86 -6.40 6.70
CA ALA A 78 -8.38 -6.02 8.02
C ALA A 78 -8.65 -4.51 8.11
N VAL A 79 -7.74 -3.69 7.61
CA VAL A 79 -7.85 -2.23 7.63
C VAL A 79 -8.90 -1.73 6.64
N HIS A 80 -8.97 -2.26 5.41
CA HIS A 80 -10.04 -1.87 4.48
C HIS A 80 -11.41 -2.27 5.00
N ARG A 81 -11.55 -3.46 5.61
CA ARG A 81 -12.79 -3.87 6.27
C ARG A 81 -13.17 -2.94 7.41
N ALA A 82 -12.21 -2.57 8.26
CA ALA A 82 -12.45 -1.63 9.35
C ALA A 82 -12.87 -0.25 8.83
N MET A 83 -12.21 0.26 7.79
CA MET A 83 -12.56 1.54 7.18
C MET A 83 -13.95 1.52 6.54
N LEU A 84 -14.33 0.45 5.84
CA LEU A 84 -15.64 0.32 5.21
C LEU A 84 -16.78 0.08 6.22
N ALA A 85 -16.46 -0.46 7.40
CA ALA A 85 -17.41 -0.67 8.48
C ALA A 85 -17.54 0.54 9.43
N ALA A 86 -16.65 1.53 9.31
CA ALA A 86 -16.68 2.74 10.11
C ALA A 86 -17.79 3.67 9.62
N ASP A 87 -18.63 4.14 10.55
CA ASP A 87 -19.61 5.18 10.22
C ASP A 87 -18.90 6.54 10.10
N ARG A 88 -17.82 6.73 10.88
CA ARG A 88 -17.13 8.03 11.00
C ARG A 88 -15.62 7.85 11.12
N ILE A 89 -14.88 8.50 10.22
CA ILE A 89 -13.42 8.63 10.28
C ILE A 89 -13.08 10.03 10.79
N GLY A 90 -12.23 10.10 11.81
CA GLY A 90 -11.63 11.33 12.30
C GLY A 90 -10.14 11.42 11.94
N VAL A 91 -9.60 12.63 11.93
CA VAL A 91 -8.17 12.86 11.69
C VAL A 91 -7.54 13.64 12.84
N LEU A 92 -6.44 13.12 13.37
CA LEU A 92 -5.51 13.85 14.21
C LEU A 92 -4.31 14.29 13.36
N ARG A 93 -4.16 15.60 13.16
CA ARG A 93 -3.10 16.21 12.31
C ARG A 93 -1.71 16.20 12.97
N TRP A 94 -1.40 15.19 13.77
CA TRP A 94 -0.11 15.00 14.42
C TRP A 94 0.60 13.77 13.87
N ASN A 95 1.93 13.84 13.81
CA ASN A 95 2.73 12.64 13.55
C ASN A 95 2.89 11.86 14.86
N CYS A 96 2.09 10.82 15.06
CA CYS A 96 2.11 10.03 16.29
C CYS A 96 3.11 8.86 16.24
N VAL A 97 3.60 8.51 15.04
CA VAL A 97 4.55 7.40 14.84
C VAL A 97 5.78 7.87 14.05
N GLN A 98 6.95 7.39 14.46
CA GLN A 98 8.20 7.52 13.68
C GLN A 98 8.82 6.15 13.42
N ILE A 99 8.78 5.72 12.17
CA ILE A 99 9.43 4.49 11.69
C ILE A 99 10.92 4.76 11.55
N ARG A 100 11.76 3.98 12.25
CA ARG A 100 13.23 4.09 12.17
C ARG A 100 13.81 2.86 11.46
N ARG A 101 14.27 3.03 10.22
CA ARG A 101 14.94 1.94 9.49
C ARG A 101 16.43 1.90 9.83
N ARG A 102 16.84 0.92 10.65
CA ARG A 102 18.24 0.71 11.05
C ARG A 102 18.99 -0.29 10.15
N LEU A 103 18.29 -1.28 9.60
CA LEU A 103 18.81 -2.26 8.64
C LEU A 103 17.69 -2.49 7.61
N THR A 104 18.02 -2.46 6.31
CA THR A 104 17.07 -2.59 5.19
C THR A 104 16.58 -4.02 5.04
N GLN A 105 15.76 -4.49 5.97
CA GLN A 105 14.92 -5.67 5.75
C GLN A 105 13.47 -5.25 5.98
N HIS A 106 12.58 -5.73 5.10
CA HIS A 106 11.15 -5.73 5.40
C HIS A 106 10.95 -6.48 6.72
N PRO A 107 10.01 -6.09 7.60
CA PRO A 107 9.65 -6.91 8.76
C PRO A 107 9.51 -8.37 8.32
N ALA A 108 10.34 -9.22 8.91
CA ALA A 108 10.51 -10.61 8.54
C ALA A 108 9.30 -11.42 9.03
N ASP A 109 8.77 -12.22 8.11
CA ASP A 109 8.17 -13.54 8.29
C ASP A 109 7.10 -13.69 9.39
N ALA A 110 5.84 -13.61 8.98
CA ALA A 110 4.79 -14.39 9.65
C ALA A 110 5.02 -15.88 9.33
N PRO A 111 4.99 -16.80 10.31
CA PRO A 111 5.16 -18.22 10.06
C PRO A 111 4.22 -18.73 8.95
N GLY A 112 4.79 -19.31 7.89
CA GLY A 112 4.03 -19.84 6.75
C GLY A 112 3.52 -18.80 5.74
N GLY A 113 3.78 -17.51 5.95
CA GLY A 113 3.39 -16.44 5.04
C GLY A 113 4.30 -16.33 3.82
N THR A 114 3.71 -15.97 2.67
CA THR A 114 4.44 -15.72 1.43
C THR A 114 4.10 -14.35 0.87
N HIS A 115 5.00 -13.75 0.11
CA HIS A 115 4.73 -12.49 -0.57
C HIS A 115 3.53 -12.56 -1.53
N PHE A 116 3.15 -13.77 -1.97
CA PHE A 116 1.94 -14.00 -2.77
C PHE A 116 0.63 -13.83 -1.98
N ASP A 117 0.65 -13.81 -0.65
CA ASP A 117 -0.56 -13.60 0.17
C ASP A 117 -1.22 -12.25 -0.12
N VAL A 118 -0.42 -11.27 -0.57
CA VAL A 118 -0.90 -9.93 -0.95
C VAL A 118 -2.04 -9.98 -1.97
N PHE A 119 -2.05 -10.98 -2.87
CA PHE A 119 -3.10 -11.15 -3.86
C PHE A 119 -4.44 -11.45 -3.18
N ALA A 120 -4.48 -12.44 -2.31
CA ALA A 120 -5.69 -12.79 -1.56
C ALA A 120 -6.21 -11.60 -0.73
N ARG A 121 -5.30 -10.84 -0.10
CA ARG A 121 -5.69 -9.65 0.69
C ARG A 121 -6.38 -8.57 -0.15
N TYR A 122 -5.94 -8.38 -1.40
CA TYR A 122 -6.63 -7.47 -2.31
C TYR A 122 -7.91 -8.08 -2.89
N GLU A 123 -7.96 -9.39 -3.17
CA GLU A 123 -9.23 -10.06 -3.54
C GLU A 123 -10.30 -9.87 -2.46
N GLU A 124 -9.93 -10.07 -1.19
CA GLU A 124 -10.79 -9.79 -0.03
C GLU A 124 -11.22 -8.31 -0.01
N SER A 125 -10.30 -7.37 -0.24
CA SER A 125 -10.59 -5.93 -0.22
C SER A 125 -11.54 -5.51 -1.35
N PHE A 126 -11.36 -6.05 -2.57
CA PHE A 126 -12.26 -5.78 -3.69
C PHE A 126 -13.62 -6.47 -3.54
N GLY A 127 -13.67 -7.65 -2.91
CA GLY A 127 -14.92 -8.32 -2.56
C GLY A 127 -15.84 -7.44 -1.71
N LEU A 128 -15.27 -6.69 -0.75
CA LEU A 128 -16.03 -5.74 0.08
C LEU A 128 -16.68 -4.61 -0.73
N LEU A 129 -16.06 -4.18 -1.84
CA LEU A 129 -16.64 -3.14 -2.70
C LEU A 129 -17.79 -3.69 -3.54
N GLN A 130 -17.67 -4.94 -4.03
CA GLN A 130 -18.69 -5.58 -4.87
C GLN A 130 -20.01 -5.84 -4.14
N GLU A 131 -19.98 -5.93 -2.81
CA GLU A 131 -21.18 -6.09 -1.99
C GLU A 131 -22.09 -4.84 -2.00
N ARG A 132 -21.58 -3.67 -2.41
CA ARG A 132 -22.31 -2.39 -2.30
C ARG A 132 -21.95 -1.43 -3.45
N THR A 133 -22.86 -1.22 -4.40
CA THR A 133 -22.70 -0.27 -5.53
C THR A 133 -22.33 1.15 -5.08
N ALA A 134 -22.76 1.57 -3.89
CA ALA A 134 -22.36 2.88 -3.35
C ALA A 134 -20.83 3.03 -3.22
N LEU A 135 -20.06 1.93 -3.14
CA LEU A 135 -18.62 1.94 -2.93
C LEU A 135 -17.79 1.97 -4.22
N ASP A 136 -18.43 2.04 -5.40
CA ASP A 136 -17.72 2.03 -6.69
C ASP A 136 -16.71 3.19 -6.82
N ALA A 137 -16.99 4.33 -6.18
CA ALA A 137 -16.09 5.48 -6.12
C ALA A 137 -14.74 5.18 -5.44
N LEU A 138 -14.66 4.13 -4.62
CA LEU A 138 -13.43 3.73 -3.93
C LEU A 138 -12.50 2.89 -4.82
N ALA A 139 -13.05 2.23 -5.84
CA ALA A 139 -12.34 1.24 -6.64
C ALA A 139 -11.09 1.80 -7.35
N PRO A 140 -11.10 3.00 -7.96
CA PRO A 140 -9.89 3.62 -8.56
C PRO A 140 -8.74 3.79 -7.57
N PHE A 141 -9.04 4.19 -6.34
CA PHE A 141 -8.03 4.43 -5.31
C PHE A 141 -7.46 3.14 -4.76
N LEU A 142 -8.33 2.17 -4.45
CA LEU A 142 -7.91 0.83 -4.03
C LEU A 142 -7.08 0.14 -5.12
N PHE A 143 -7.49 0.25 -6.39
CA PHE A 143 -6.76 -0.29 -7.54
C PHE A 143 -5.36 0.32 -7.67
N THR A 144 -5.26 1.65 -7.59
CA THR A 144 -3.97 2.34 -7.61
C THR A 144 -3.09 1.85 -6.46
N ARG A 145 -3.65 1.70 -5.27
CA ARG A 145 -2.93 1.20 -4.09
C ARG A 145 -2.44 -0.23 -4.28
N MET A 146 -3.28 -1.11 -4.82
CA MET A 146 -2.94 -2.50 -5.13
C MET A 146 -1.73 -2.58 -6.07
N ILE A 147 -1.78 -1.90 -7.22
CA ILE A 147 -0.70 -1.95 -8.20
C ILE A 147 0.60 -1.34 -7.64
N ARG A 148 0.50 -0.24 -6.87
CA ARG A 148 1.66 0.34 -6.15
C ARG A 148 2.27 -0.66 -5.17
N HIS A 149 1.47 -1.44 -4.46
CA HIS A 149 1.96 -2.45 -3.54
C HIS A 149 2.70 -3.57 -4.29
N TYR A 150 2.14 -4.08 -5.39
CA TYR A 150 2.81 -5.10 -6.21
C TYR A 150 4.14 -4.61 -6.79
N LEU A 151 4.15 -3.38 -7.33
CA LEU A 151 5.36 -2.74 -7.83
C LEU A 151 6.39 -2.52 -6.72
N PHE A 152 5.96 -2.23 -5.49
CA PHE A 152 6.85 -2.12 -4.34
C PHE A 152 7.52 -3.48 -4.04
N LEU A 153 6.76 -4.57 -3.96
CA LEU A 153 7.31 -5.91 -3.70
C LEU A 153 8.23 -6.41 -4.82
N LEU A 154 7.89 -6.13 -6.07
CA LEU A 154 8.75 -6.39 -7.22
C LEU A 154 10.04 -5.57 -7.20
N ASN A 155 10.10 -4.42 -6.53
CA ASN A 155 11.29 -3.58 -6.50
C ASN A 155 12.13 -3.75 -5.24
N LEU A 156 11.52 -4.13 -4.12
CA LEU A 156 12.18 -4.27 -2.85
C LEU A 156 13.09 -5.51 -2.82
N GLU A 157 14.36 -5.30 -2.51
CA GLU A 157 15.32 -6.39 -2.33
C GLU A 157 14.91 -7.28 -1.15
N GLY A 158 15.06 -8.60 -1.33
CA GLY A 158 14.74 -9.59 -0.30
C GLY A 158 13.28 -10.03 -0.23
N CYS A 159 12.35 -9.37 -0.94
CA CYS A 159 10.95 -9.83 -0.97
C CYS A 159 10.75 -11.02 -1.90
N LEU A 160 11.08 -10.89 -3.19
CA LEU A 160 10.86 -11.96 -4.16
C LEU A 160 12.19 -12.50 -4.67
N SER A 161 12.38 -13.82 -4.59
CA SER A 161 13.52 -14.48 -5.21
C SER A 161 13.47 -14.33 -6.73
N ARG A 162 14.62 -14.47 -7.41
CA ARG A 162 14.68 -14.34 -8.87
C ARG A 162 13.71 -15.28 -9.60
N ALA A 163 13.44 -16.46 -9.02
CA ALA A 163 12.54 -17.47 -9.59
C ALA A 163 11.05 -17.13 -9.40
N GLU A 164 10.68 -16.45 -8.31
CA GLU A 164 9.28 -16.09 -8.01
C GLU A 164 8.80 -14.88 -8.82
N ARG A 165 9.72 -13.96 -9.18
CA ARG A 165 9.36 -12.69 -9.81
C ARG A 165 8.53 -12.80 -11.09
N PRO A 166 8.83 -13.70 -12.06
CA PRO A 166 8.01 -13.82 -13.26
C PRO A 166 6.57 -14.25 -12.93
N GLN A 167 6.41 -15.22 -12.02
CA GLN A 167 5.11 -15.71 -11.58
C GLN A 167 4.33 -14.64 -10.81
N PHE A 168 4.99 -13.91 -9.91
CA PHE A 168 4.38 -12.80 -9.19
C PHE A 168 3.92 -11.71 -10.15
N PHE A 169 4.74 -11.35 -11.14
CA PHE A 169 4.40 -10.35 -12.15
C PHE A 169 3.20 -10.79 -12.99
N GLN A 170 3.18 -12.04 -13.43
CA GLN A 170 2.04 -12.59 -14.16
C GLN A 170 0.73 -12.47 -13.35
N ARG A 171 0.75 -12.86 -12.08
CA ARG A 171 -0.42 -12.75 -11.20
C ARG A 171 -0.84 -11.30 -10.94
N ALA A 172 0.13 -10.38 -10.87
CA ALA A 172 -0.14 -8.94 -10.81
C ALA A 172 -0.81 -8.42 -12.09
N SER A 173 -0.40 -8.89 -13.27
CA SER A 173 -1.06 -8.57 -14.54
C SER A 173 -2.49 -9.13 -14.64
N GLU A 174 -2.72 -10.32 -14.10
CA GLU A 174 -4.06 -10.91 -14.01
C GLU A 174 -4.97 -10.11 -13.09
N HIS A 175 -4.49 -9.72 -11.90
CA HIS A 175 -5.19 -8.80 -11.00
C HIS A 175 -5.46 -7.44 -11.64
N TYR A 176 -4.50 -6.90 -12.38
CA TYR A 176 -4.68 -5.65 -13.11
C TYR A 176 -5.89 -5.73 -14.02
N ARG A 177 -5.98 -6.77 -14.87
CA ARG A 177 -7.11 -6.94 -15.79
C ARG A 177 -8.43 -7.21 -15.07
N ARG A 178 -8.41 -8.04 -14.02
CA ARG A 178 -9.61 -8.43 -13.28
C ARG A 178 -10.25 -7.26 -12.52
N PHE A 179 -9.44 -6.39 -11.94
CA PHE A 179 -9.90 -5.34 -11.04
C PHE A 179 -9.78 -3.93 -11.63
N LEU A 180 -9.45 -3.78 -12.92
CA LEU A 180 -9.37 -2.49 -13.59
C LEU A 180 -10.73 -1.79 -13.51
N PRO A 181 -10.84 -0.63 -12.83
CA PRO A 181 -12.11 0.11 -12.78
C PRO A 181 -12.44 0.75 -14.12
N ASP A 182 -13.73 0.86 -14.42
CA ASP A 182 -14.19 1.55 -15.62
C ASP A 182 -13.75 3.02 -15.60
N GLY A 183 -13.23 3.49 -16.74
CA GLY A 183 -12.72 4.86 -16.87
C GLY A 183 -11.45 5.15 -16.05
N TYR A 184 -10.76 4.13 -15.53
CA TYR A 184 -9.56 4.35 -14.71
C TYR A 184 -8.45 5.12 -15.45
N GLU A 185 -8.08 6.26 -14.88
CA GLU A 185 -6.95 7.07 -15.33
C GLU A 185 -5.65 6.59 -14.68
N ARG A 186 -4.69 6.19 -15.52
CA ARG A 186 -3.37 5.75 -15.04
C ARG A 186 -2.57 6.95 -14.52
N PRO A 187 -1.74 6.79 -13.48
CA PRO A 187 -0.83 7.84 -13.04
C PRO A 187 0.10 8.30 -14.16
N ASP A 188 0.52 9.55 -14.14
CA ASP A 188 1.41 10.10 -15.15
C ASP A 188 2.87 9.64 -15.01
N GLY A 189 3.65 9.90 -16.08
CA GLY A 189 5.09 9.78 -16.08
C GLY A 189 5.60 8.35 -15.87
N ARG A 190 6.70 8.22 -15.11
CA ARG A 190 7.38 6.92 -14.92
C ARG A 190 6.54 5.90 -14.18
N GLU A 191 5.64 6.35 -13.30
CA GLU A 191 4.71 5.45 -12.61
C GLU A 191 3.70 4.86 -13.60
N GLY A 192 3.10 5.69 -14.46
CA GLY A 192 2.21 5.25 -15.53
C GLY A 192 2.81 4.22 -16.48
N VAL A 193 4.10 4.37 -16.82
CA VAL A 193 4.82 3.37 -17.62
C VAL A 193 4.90 2.03 -16.90
N LYS A 194 5.19 2.00 -15.60
CA LYS A 194 5.20 0.75 -14.82
C LYS A 194 3.81 0.12 -14.76
N PHE A 195 2.76 0.93 -14.56
CA PHE A 195 1.37 0.47 -14.61
C PHE A 195 1.05 -0.15 -15.97
N GLN A 196 1.46 0.49 -17.07
CA GLN A 196 1.25 -0.04 -18.42
C GLN A 196 1.95 -1.38 -18.64
N LEU A 197 3.18 -1.54 -18.14
CA LEU A 197 3.93 -2.80 -18.27
C LEU A 197 3.23 -3.94 -17.52
N VAL A 198 2.68 -3.67 -16.33
CA VAL A 198 1.86 -4.64 -15.60
C VAL A 198 0.57 -4.94 -16.38
N ALA A 199 -0.11 -3.92 -16.90
CA ALA A 199 -1.33 -4.09 -17.69
C ALA A 199 -1.12 -4.99 -18.92
N SER A 200 -0.01 -4.81 -19.64
CA SER A 200 0.32 -5.56 -20.85
C SER A 200 1.01 -6.91 -20.60
N GLY A 201 1.34 -7.25 -19.35
CA GLY A 201 2.05 -8.50 -19.04
C GLY A 201 3.50 -8.55 -19.53
N MET A 202 4.11 -7.41 -19.84
CA MET A 202 5.45 -7.34 -20.44
C MET A 202 6.57 -7.43 -19.39
N TYR A 203 6.75 -8.62 -18.80
CA TYR A 203 7.73 -8.84 -17.72
C TYR A 203 9.18 -8.54 -18.15
N SER A 204 9.60 -8.95 -19.35
CA SER A 204 10.97 -8.72 -19.84
C SER A 204 11.28 -7.23 -19.96
N ALA A 205 10.34 -6.43 -20.46
CA ALA A 205 10.47 -4.98 -20.54
C ALA A 205 10.46 -4.33 -19.15
N PHE A 206 9.66 -4.85 -18.21
CA PHE A 206 9.68 -4.42 -16.82
C PHE A 206 11.03 -4.65 -16.14
N GLU A 207 11.62 -5.84 -16.28
CA GLU A 207 12.95 -6.14 -15.75
C GLU A 207 14.03 -5.28 -16.40
N ALA A 208 13.97 -5.06 -17.72
CA ALA A 208 14.91 -4.17 -18.42
C ALA A 208 14.83 -2.73 -17.91
N ALA A 209 13.63 -2.21 -17.64
CA ALA A 209 13.43 -0.87 -17.08
C ALA A 209 13.91 -0.73 -15.62
N ARG A 210 14.12 -1.85 -14.92
CA ARG A 210 14.65 -1.88 -13.54
C ARG A 210 16.19 -1.81 -13.51
N LEU A 211 16.88 -2.36 -14.50
CA LEU A 211 18.35 -2.42 -14.56
C LEU A 211 19.08 -1.06 -14.41
N PRO A 212 18.59 0.06 -14.97
CA PRO A 212 19.22 1.38 -14.75
C PRO A 212 19.21 1.85 -13.28
N GLN A 213 18.33 1.30 -12.45
CA GLN A 213 18.23 1.62 -11.01
C GLN A 213 19.24 0.81 -10.19
N LEU A 214 19.57 -0.41 -10.61
CA LEU A 214 20.58 -1.27 -10.00
C LEU A 214 22.02 -0.83 -10.36
N ALA A 215 22.25 -0.39 -11.60
CA ALA A 215 23.55 0.10 -12.05
C ALA A 215 24.05 1.33 -11.26
N ARG A 216 23.15 2.22 -10.82
CA ARG A 216 23.50 3.36 -9.95
C ARG A 216 23.92 2.94 -8.54
N GLY A 217 23.49 1.77 -8.06
CA GLY A 217 23.93 1.20 -6.78
C GLY A 217 25.33 0.58 -6.82
N PHE A 218 25.77 0.12 -8.00
CA PHE A 218 27.12 -0.40 -8.20
C PHE A 218 28.15 0.71 -8.45
N VAL A 219 27.78 1.76 -9.18
CA VAL A 219 28.68 2.90 -9.44
C VAL A 219 28.95 3.72 -8.16
N SER A 220 28.03 3.75 -7.19
CA SER A 220 28.26 4.42 -5.90
C SER A 220 29.14 3.62 -4.92
N ARG A 221 29.30 2.30 -5.11
CA ARG A 221 30.25 1.46 -4.35
C ARG A 221 31.64 1.33 -5.00
N GLY A 222 31.77 1.70 -6.28
CA GLY A 222 33.04 1.67 -7.02
C GLY A 222 33.91 2.92 -6.89
N ALA A 223 33.38 4.03 -6.33
CA ALA A 223 34.07 5.32 -6.28
C ALA A 223 34.87 5.58 -4.98
N THR A 224 35.18 4.54 -4.19
CA THR A 224 35.99 4.67 -2.95
C THR A 224 37.18 3.72 -2.90
N VAL A 225 37.86 3.47 -4.03
CA VAL A 225 39.25 2.99 -4.01
C VAL A 225 39.99 3.53 -5.24
N ARG A 226 40.73 4.64 -5.10
CA ARG A 226 42.08 4.87 -5.67
C ARG A 226 42.56 6.32 -5.50
N GLY A 227 43.81 6.46 -5.05
CA GLY A 227 44.61 7.68 -4.96
C GLY A 227 44.64 8.24 -3.53
N GLY A 228 45.66 8.04 -2.71
CA GLY A 228 47.10 7.96 -3.03
C GLY A 228 47.65 9.38 -3.06
#